data_AF-A0A482WRF3-F1
#
_entry.id   AF-A0A482WRF3-F1
#
_cell.length_a   1.000
_cell.length_b   1.000
_cell.length_c   1.000
_cell.angle_alpha   90.00
_cell.angle_beta   90.00
_cell.angle_gamma   90.00
#
_symmetry.space_group_name_H-M   'P 1'
#
loop_
_entity.id
_entity.type
_entity.pdbx_description
1 polymer ?
#
loop_
_entity_poly.entity_id
_entity_poly.type
_entity_poly.pdbx_seq_one_letter_code
_entity_poly.pdbx_strand_id
1 'polypeptide(L)'
;MGVLDVTRSGPRSDNSIIGYEYHSHAPYTTSFKANDEIRIPIQQQDIYTIPSESYLHVEFKVTNAANAALGGSSCVSGFFAHLWSEIRYEINGVIVDSIRTPGITSLMKNAMNLMSMRRTGWNELATSLIQQLDLPLSSQWS
;
A
#
# COMPACT_ATOMS: atom_id res chain seq x y z
N MET A 1 -26.84 13.54 -31.98
CA MET A 1 -25.85 13.47 -30.88
C MET A 1 -26.25 14.50 -29.84
N GLY A 2 -26.53 14.07 -28.61
CA GLY A 2 -26.84 15.01 -27.51
C GLY A 2 -25.54 15.45 -26.84
N VAL A 3 -25.29 16.76 -26.82
CA VAL A 3 -24.14 17.34 -26.10
C VAL A 3 -24.51 17.39 -24.61
N LEU A 4 -23.64 16.83 -23.76
CA LEU A 4 -23.79 16.91 -22.31
C LEU A 4 -23.51 18.35 -21.85
N ASP A 5 -24.56 19.08 -21.49
CA ASP A 5 -24.45 20.42 -20.92
C ASP A 5 -24.22 20.36 -19.40
N VAL A 6 -22.95 20.44 -19.02
CA VAL A 6 -22.47 20.37 -17.63
C VAL A 6 -22.77 21.67 -16.86
N THR A 7 -23.21 22.74 -17.53
CA THR A 7 -23.45 24.05 -16.89
C THR A 7 -24.86 24.18 -16.30
N ARG A 8 -25.81 23.36 -16.76
CA ARG A 8 -27.23 23.46 -16.42
C ARG A 8 -27.55 23.27 -14.93
N SER A 9 -26.72 22.53 -14.19
CA SER A 9 -26.98 22.21 -12.77
C SER A 9 -25.95 22.71 -11.77
N GLY A 10 -24.95 23.50 -12.21
CA GLY A 10 -23.84 23.96 -11.35
C GLY A 10 -23.07 22.84 -10.64
N PRO A 11 -21.93 23.16 -9.99
CA PRO A 11 -21.31 22.22 -9.06
C PRO A 11 -22.22 22.05 -7.84
N ARG A 12 -22.67 20.83 -7.59
CA ARG A 12 -23.37 20.48 -6.35
C ARG A 12 -22.34 20.05 -5.32
N SER A 13 -22.37 20.70 -4.15
CA SER A 13 -21.59 20.24 -2.99
C SER A 13 -22.43 19.22 -2.25
N ASP A 14 -21.95 17.98 -2.18
CA ASP A 14 -22.53 16.93 -1.36
C ASP A 14 -21.68 16.78 -0.09
N ASN A 15 -22.32 16.90 1.07
CA ASN A 15 -21.71 16.76 2.39
C ASN A 15 -22.21 15.49 3.11
N SER A 16 -22.69 14.49 2.34
CA SER A 16 -23.16 13.20 2.86
C SER A 16 -22.08 12.40 3.61
N ILE A 17 -20.80 12.61 3.28
CA ILE A 17 -19.67 11.98 3.98
C ILE A 17 -19.35 12.78 5.24
N ILE A 18 -19.77 12.25 6.39
CA ILE A 18 -19.59 12.87 7.72
C ILE A 18 -18.30 12.47 8.42
N GLY A 19 -17.60 11.44 7.93
CA GLY A 19 -16.36 10.92 8.52
C GLY A 19 -15.85 9.66 7.82
N TYR A 20 -14.70 9.18 8.27
CA TYR A 20 -14.11 7.90 7.88
C TYR A 20 -13.56 7.20 9.12
N GLU A 21 -13.50 5.87 9.07
CA GLU A 21 -12.94 5.02 10.13
C GLU A 21 -12.00 3.99 9.50
N TYR A 22 -10.97 3.60 10.23
CA TYR A 22 -10.07 2.52 9.81
C TYR A 22 -10.58 1.17 10.33
N HIS A 23 -10.71 0.21 9.42
CA HIS A 23 -11.07 -1.16 9.75
C HIS A 23 -9.96 -2.13 9.33
N SER A 24 -9.61 -3.04 10.24
CA SER A 24 -8.64 -4.10 9.96
C SER A 24 -9.33 -5.31 9.34
N HIS A 25 -8.77 -5.81 8.24
CA HIS A 25 -9.25 -7.00 7.55
C HIS A 25 -8.16 -8.06 7.52
N ALA A 26 -8.50 -9.29 7.95
CA ALA A 26 -7.60 -10.42 7.85
C ALA A 26 -7.74 -11.11 6.49
N PRO A 27 -6.64 -11.65 5.94
CA PRO A 27 -6.71 -12.46 4.74
C PRO A 27 -7.50 -13.75 4.99
N TYR A 28 -8.19 -14.21 3.96
CA TYR A 28 -8.85 -15.52 3.93
C TYR A 28 -7.84 -16.66 3.72
N THR A 29 -6.68 -16.36 3.13
CA THR A 29 -5.63 -17.34 2.83
C THR A 29 -4.93 -17.82 4.11
N THR A 30 -4.76 -19.14 4.27
CA THR A 30 -4.14 -19.77 5.46
C THR A 30 -2.65 -20.10 5.29
N SER A 31 -2.09 -19.91 4.09
CA SER A 31 -0.68 -20.15 3.75
C SER A 31 -0.08 -18.90 3.10
N PHE A 32 1.18 -18.60 3.44
CA PHE A 32 1.93 -17.46 2.95
C PHE A 32 3.29 -17.87 2.35
N LYS A 33 3.30 -18.98 1.59
CA LYS A 33 4.49 -19.48 0.91
C LYS A 33 4.73 -18.70 -0.39
N ALA A 34 5.89 -18.94 -0.99
CA ALA A 34 6.22 -18.33 -2.28
C ALA A 34 5.18 -18.73 -3.34
N ASN A 35 4.70 -17.74 -4.09
CA ASN A 35 3.64 -17.85 -5.11
C ASN A 35 2.23 -18.11 -4.58
N ASP A 36 2.00 -18.05 -3.26
CA ASP A 36 0.66 -18.10 -2.72
C ASP A 36 -0.10 -16.79 -3.00
N GLU A 37 -1.38 -16.92 -3.32
CA GLU A 37 -2.27 -15.78 -3.51
C GLU A 37 -2.91 -15.39 -2.18
N ILE A 38 -2.77 -14.12 -1.79
CA ILE A 38 -3.36 -13.58 -0.57
C ILE A 38 -4.62 -12.81 -0.95
N ARG A 39 -5.78 -13.29 -0.46
CA ARG A 39 -7.08 -12.65 -0.70
C ARG A 39 -7.62 -12.04 0.58
N ILE A 40 -7.95 -10.75 0.54
CA ILE A 40 -8.54 -10.01 1.66
C ILE A 40 -9.96 -9.61 1.25
N PRO A 41 -10.99 -10.38 1.65
CA PRO A 41 -12.37 -10.04 1.31
C PRO A 41 -12.90 -8.94 2.22
N ILE A 42 -13.48 -7.90 1.63
CA ILE A 42 -14.22 -6.86 2.35
C ILE A 42 -15.70 -7.10 2.05
N GLN A 43 -16.49 -7.54 3.05
CA GLN A 43 -17.89 -7.96 2.86
C GLN A 43 -18.92 -6.98 3.44
N GLN A 44 -18.52 -5.77 3.82
CA GLN A 44 -19.42 -4.79 4.41
C GLN A 44 -20.24 -4.09 3.31
N GLN A 45 -21.56 -4.35 3.26
CA GLN A 45 -22.47 -3.75 2.28
C GLN A 45 -22.87 -2.30 2.61
N ASP A 46 -22.73 -1.89 3.87
CA ASP A 46 -23.23 -0.60 4.34
C ASP A 46 -22.15 0.50 4.37
N ILE A 47 -20.92 0.20 3.93
CA ILE A 47 -19.76 1.09 4.05
C ILE A 47 -19.03 1.22 2.70
N TYR A 48 -18.78 2.45 2.29
CA TYR A 48 -17.93 2.74 1.14
C TYR A 48 -16.46 2.68 1.54
N THR A 49 -15.70 1.77 0.93
CA THR A 49 -14.26 1.66 1.17
C THR A 49 -13.48 2.56 0.21
N ILE A 50 -12.50 3.28 0.73
CA ILE A 50 -11.59 4.12 -0.07
C ILE A 50 -10.24 3.39 -0.17
N PRO A 51 -9.99 2.59 -1.24
CA PRO A 51 -8.77 1.81 -1.34
C PRO A 51 -7.50 2.66 -1.48
N SER A 52 -7.62 3.91 -1.96
CA SER A 52 -6.49 4.82 -2.12
C SER A 52 -5.85 5.26 -0.80
N GLU A 53 -6.59 5.23 0.30
CA GLU A 53 -6.09 5.56 1.64
C GLU A 53 -5.88 4.31 2.51
N SER A 54 -6.01 3.11 1.92
CA SER A 54 -5.73 1.85 2.61
C SER A 54 -4.23 1.52 2.60
N TYR A 55 -3.80 0.73 3.58
CA TYR A 55 -2.44 0.21 3.66
C TYR A 55 -2.45 -1.28 4.00
N LEU A 56 -1.40 -2.00 3.58
CA LEU A 56 -1.19 -3.40 3.92
C LEU A 56 -0.20 -3.48 5.08
N HIS A 57 -0.61 -4.11 6.19
CA HIS A 57 0.28 -4.44 7.30
C HIS A 57 0.92 -5.81 7.05
N VAL A 58 2.25 -5.84 6.91
CA VAL A 58 3.01 -7.06 6.57
C VAL A 58 4.05 -7.34 7.64
N GLU A 59 3.97 -8.52 8.23
CA GLU A 59 4.96 -9.04 9.18
C GLU A 59 5.70 -10.22 8.55
N PHE A 60 7.01 -10.28 8.77
CA PHE A 60 7.86 -11.33 8.20
C PHE A 60 8.88 -11.81 9.23
N LYS A 61 9.28 -13.08 9.09
CA LYS A 61 10.33 -13.69 9.89
C LYS A 61 11.45 -14.15 8.98
N VAL A 62 12.66 -13.67 9.24
CA VAL A 62 13.86 -14.04 8.49
C VAL A 62 14.66 -15.07 9.30
N THR A 63 14.85 -16.27 8.73
CA THR A 63 15.60 -17.36 9.35
C THR A 63 16.72 -17.86 8.45
N ASN A 64 17.81 -18.34 9.06
CA ASN A 64 18.88 -19.02 8.32
C ASN A 64 18.43 -20.45 7.91
N ALA A 65 19.23 -21.15 7.10
CA ALA A 65 19.05 -22.55 6.71
C ALA A 65 18.88 -23.51 7.90
N ALA A 66 19.42 -23.15 9.07
CA ALA A 66 19.25 -23.88 10.33
C ALA A 66 18.00 -23.48 11.15
N ASN A 67 17.06 -22.71 10.57
CA ASN A 67 15.87 -22.15 11.23
C ASN A 67 16.13 -21.23 12.45
N ALA A 68 17.38 -20.82 12.66
CA ALA A 68 17.74 -19.81 13.64
C ALA A 68 17.34 -18.41 13.15
N ALA A 69 16.84 -17.57 14.07
CA ALA A 69 16.54 -16.17 13.76
C ALA A 69 17.82 -15.44 13.37
N LEU A 70 17.79 -14.74 12.23
CA LEU A 70 18.89 -13.92 11.77
C LEU A 70 18.84 -12.57 12.50
N GLY A 71 19.43 -12.51 13.70
CA GLY A 71 19.55 -11.27 14.46
C GLY A 71 20.43 -10.25 13.72
N GLY A 72 19.87 -9.10 13.36
CA GLY A 72 20.63 -7.94 12.85
C GLY A 72 21.19 -8.05 11.44
N SER A 73 20.86 -9.11 10.68
CA SER A 73 21.24 -9.18 9.27
C SER A 73 20.29 -8.31 8.45
N SER A 74 20.83 -7.25 7.84
CA SER A 74 20.06 -6.40 6.94
C SER A 74 19.54 -7.24 5.77
N CYS A 75 18.25 -7.11 5.45
CA CYS A 75 17.69 -7.70 4.25
C CYS A 75 18.42 -7.12 3.03
N VAL A 76 18.50 -7.88 1.94
CA VAL A 76 19.02 -7.35 0.67
C VAL A 76 18.20 -6.10 0.30
N SER A 77 18.88 -5.04 -0.13
CA SER A 77 18.22 -3.80 -0.55
C SER A 77 17.13 -4.11 -1.59
N GLY A 78 15.92 -3.62 -1.35
CA GLY A 78 14.78 -3.86 -2.23
C GLY A 78 14.07 -5.21 -2.03
N PHE A 79 14.30 -5.93 -0.93
CA PHE A 79 13.57 -7.17 -0.60
C PHE A 79 12.03 -6.98 -0.73
N PHE A 80 11.48 -5.95 -0.08
CA PHE A 80 10.04 -5.65 -0.13
C PHE A 80 9.54 -5.26 -1.52
N ALA A 81 10.42 -4.75 -2.39
CA ALA A 81 10.04 -4.40 -3.75
C ALA A 81 9.66 -5.64 -4.59
N HIS A 82 10.17 -6.81 -4.20
CA HIS A 82 9.99 -8.08 -4.92
C HIS A 82 9.01 -9.03 -4.23
N LEU A 83 8.39 -8.62 -3.12
CA LEU A 83 7.50 -9.49 -2.33
C LEU A 83 6.22 -9.83 -3.12
N TRP A 84 5.77 -8.90 -3.96
CA TRP A 84 4.53 -9.01 -4.72
C TRP A 84 4.80 -9.06 -6.22
N SER A 85 4.24 -10.07 -6.89
CA SER A 85 4.23 -10.16 -8.35
C SER A 85 3.13 -9.30 -8.97
N GLU A 86 1.94 -9.28 -8.36
CA GLU A 86 0.78 -8.55 -8.83
C GLU A 86 -0.17 -8.24 -7.66
N ILE A 87 -0.79 -7.07 -7.67
CA ILE A 87 -1.92 -6.72 -6.80
C ILE A 87 -3.12 -6.41 -7.68
N ARG A 88 -4.28 -6.96 -7.33
CA ARG A 88 -5.54 -6.78 -8.06
C ARG A 88 -6.62 -6.29 -7.11
N TYR A 89 -7.38 -5.29 -7.56
CA TYR A 89 -8.60 -4.87 -6.93
C TYR A 89 -9.78 -5.49 -7.67
N GLU A 90 -10.57 -6.29 -6.96
CA GLU A 90 -11.72 -6.99 -7.51
C GLU A 90 -13.00 -6.54 -6.82
N ILE A 91 -14.01 -6.20 -7.60
CA ILE A 91 -15.37 -5.93 -7.11
C ILE A 91 -16.27 -7.02 -7.67
N ASN A 92 -16.89 -7.82 -6.78
CA ASN A 92 -17.74 -8.96 -7.17
C ASN A 92 -17.08 -9.92 -8.18
N GLY A 93 -15.76 -10.15 -8.04
CA GLY A 93 -14.98 -11.01 -8.94
C GLY A 93 -14.62 -10.39 -10.29
N VAL A 94 -14.95 -9.11 -10.53
CA VAL A 94 -14.49 -8.36 -11.71
C VAL A 94 -13.29 -7.53 -11.31
N ILE A 95 -12.18 -7.67 -12.05
CA ILE A 95 -10.96 -6.88 -11.84
C ILE A 95 -11.24 -5.43 -12.27
N VAL A 96 -11.15 -4.51 -11.32
CA VAL A 96 -11.28 -3.07 -11.54
C VAL A 96 -9.94 -2.45 -11.86
N ASP A 97 -8.89 -2.88 -11.16
CA ASP A 97 -7.53 -2.42 -11.38
C ASP A 97 -6.52 -3.54 -11.06
N SER A 98 -5.40 -3.54 -11.76
CA SER A 98 -4.29 -4.45 -11.52
C SER A 98 -2.95 -3.79 -11.79
N ILE A 99 -2.01 -4.02 -10.87
CA ILE A 99 -0.63 -3.53 -10.98
C ILE A 99 0.32 -4.71 -10.87
N ARG A 100 1.17 -4.87 -11.90
CA ARG A 100 2.29 -5.81 -11.87
C ARG A 100 3.51 -5.19 -11.19
N THR A 101 4.23 -5.99 -10.43
CA THR A 101 5.43 -5.59 -9.67
C THR A 101 5.22 -4.29 -8.89
N PRO A 102 4.20 -4.22 -8.02
CA PRO A 102 3.81 -2.98 -7.35
C PRO A 102 4.92 -2.43 -6.45
N GLY A 103 5.74 -3.31 -5.85
CA GLY A 103 6.86 -2.90 -5.02
C GLY A 103 8.00 -2.18 -5.78
N ILE A 104 8.29 -2.58 -7.01
CA ILE A 104 9.28 -1.89 -7.87
C ILE A 104 8.71 -0.55 -8.33
N THR A 105 7.46 -0.55 -8.80
CA THR A 105 6.79 0.67 -9.29
C THR A 105 6.68 1.73 -8.20
N SER A 106 6.33 1.34 -6.97
CA SER A 106 6.25 2.26 -5.83
C SER A 106 7.62 2.80 -5.44
N LEU A 107 8.66 1.95 -5.43
CA LEU A 107 10.04 2.38 -5.17
C LEU A 107 10.51 3.42 -6.19
N MET A 108 10.26 3.19 -7.49
CA MET A 108 10.61 4.14 -8.55
C MET A 108 9.85 5.46 -8.40
N LYS A 109 8.53 5.41 -8.15
CA LYS A 109 7.72 6.63 -7.90
C LYS A 109 8.23 7.40 -6.70
N ASN A 110 8.58 6.70 -5.62
CA ASN A 110 9.10 7.34 -4.42
C ASN A 110 10.48 7.97 -4.68
N ALA A 111 11.37 7.29 -5.42
CA ALA A 111 12.66 7.85 -5.81
C ALA A 111 12.50 9.14 -6.65
N MET A 112 11.56 9.16 -7.60
CA MET A 112 11.25 10.37 -8.38
C MET A 112 10.70 11.49 -7.50
N ASN A 113 9.78 11.19 -6.59
CA ASN A 113 9.25 12.17 -5.64
C ASN A 113 10.35 12.74 -4.74
N LEU A 114 11.21 11.88 -4.19
CA LEU A 114 12.34 12.30 -3.36
C LEU A 114 13.30 13.21 -4.14
N MET A 115 13.63 12.86 -5.40
CA MET A 115 14.47 13.69 -6.26
C MET A 115 13.82 15.03 -6.58
N SER A 116 12.51 15.05 -6.87
CA SER A 116 11.74 16.28 -7.08
C SER A 116 11.77 17.16 -5.82
N MET A 117 11.51 16.55 -4.67
CA MET A 117 11.43 17.23 -3.39
C MET A 117 12.78 17.85 -2.99
N ARG A 118 13.87 17.07 -3.12
CA ARG A 118 15.24 17.55 -2.95
C ARG A 118 15.59 18.71 -3.89
N ARG A 119 15.12 18.66 -5.15
CA ARG A 119 15.33 19.74 -6.12
C ARG A 119 14.60 21.02 -5.73
N THR A 120 13.38 20.89 -5.19
CA THR A 120 12.54 22.03 -4.78
C THR A 120 12.90 22.62 -3.41
N GLY A 121 13.87 22.05 -2.70
CA GLY A 121 14.35 22.58 -1.41
C GLY A 121 13.49 22.21 -0.19
N TRP A 122 12.48 21.36 -0.35
CA TRP A 122 11.60 20.89 0.74
C TRP A 122 12.23 19.70 1.47
N ASN A 123 13.25 19.98 2.27
CA ASN A 123 14.06 18.99 2.98
C ASN A 123 13.35 18.28 4.14
N GLU A 124 12.40 18.93 4.82
CA GLU A 124 11.75 18.34 6.01
C GLU A 124 10.90 17.09 5.70
N LEU A 125 10.11 17.14 4.63
CA LEU A 125 9.26 16.03 4.17
C LEU A 125 10.05 14.93 3.43
N ALA A 126 11.23 15.25 2.91
CA ALA A 126 12.11 14.25 2.30
C ALA A 126 12.66 13.28 3.35
N THR A 127 12.91 13.76 4.58
CA THR A 127 13.39 12.94 5.70
C THR A 127 12.34 11.97 6.22
N SER A 128 11.06 12.36 6.28
CA SER A 128 9.97 11.48 6.75
C SER A 128 9.65 10.35 5.77
N LEU A 129 9.73 10.61 4.46
CA LEU A 129 9.53 9.58 3.42
C LEU A 129 10.68 8.56 3.38
N ILE A 130 11.90 8.97 3.70
CA ILE A 130 13.05 8.06 3.84
C ILE A 130 12.84 7.19 5.09
N GLN A 131 12.36 7.75 6.20
CA GLN A 131 12.12 7.03 7.45
C GLN A 131 10.92 6.07 7.40
N GLN A 132 9.96 6.28 6.47
CA GLN A 132 8.91 5.30 6.18
C GLN A 132 9.40 4.13 5.31
N LEU A 133 10.49 4.32 4.55
CA LEU A 133 11.08 3.30 3.69
C LEU A 133 12.19 2.51 4.41
N ASP A 134 12.95 3.17 5.28
CA ASP A 134 13.83 2.55 6.26
C ASP A 134 12.99 2.17 7.48
N LEU A 135 12.49 0.92 7.51
CA LEU A 135 11.98 0.33 8.76
C LEU A 135 12.95 0.71 9.89
N PRO A 136 12.50 1.37 10.97
CA PRO A 136 13.39 1.75 12.06
C PRO A 136 13.87 0.47 12.75
N LEU A 137 15.07 0.02 12.37
CA LEU A 137 15.89 -0.84 13.21
C LEU A 137 16.43 0.02 14.36
N SER A 138 15.56 0.37 15.30
CA SER A 138 16.00 0.88 16.60
C SER A 138 15.05 0.45 17.71
N SER A 139 15.42 -0.67 18.32
CA SER A 139 15.34 -0.95 19.76
C SER A 139 14.47 0.00 20.60
N GLN A 140 13.19 -0.32 20.76
CA GLN A 140 12.44 0.01 21.98
C GLN A 140 11.52 -1.16 22.32
N TRP A 141 12.10 -2.15 22.97
CA TRP A 141 11.42 -2.98 23.96
C TRP A 141 12.02 -2.62 25.30
N SER A 142 11.25 -1.95 26.16
CA SER A 142 11.38 -2.05 27.61
C SER A 142 10.12 -2.69 28.14
#